data_AF-A0A2S8PW54-F1
#
_entry.id   AF-A0A2S8PW54-F1
#
_cell.length_a   1.000
_cell.length_b   1.000
_cell.length_c   1.000
_cell.angle_alpha   90.00
_cell.angle_beta   90.00
_cell.angle_gamma   90.00
#
_symmetry.space_group_name_H-M   'P 1'
#
loop_
_entity.id
_entity.type
_entity.pdbx_description
1 polymer ?
#
loop_
_entity_poly.entity_id
_entity_poly.type
_entity_poly.pdbx_seq_one_letter_code
_entity_poly.pdbx_strand_id
1 'polypeptide(L)'
;MFKNDIREKAVTSGKSKTSNEGLLDALHLELPDVKAVMSAYKKQIPEFGDFNRKTQLILNASQEFGQLKPAKQRKFFKPGLKKDGVSDGNFIYSKKSLQDFAAHAGYVHNGDYDDEFVNFKDNDRNLANGRLFPGISLIKRPKLSIVKDKEAWKMQQSDEAEAYKVTDIEAFISGIREMYGEENPLHPVIESLIRNHIINNHYVLPTMAGIAGLHAEVQALNNLLTLEDEREGKAVGSRKIGEYMRDMLQSSIFTQRLTTKQAGDDFAACHNCSGILSSPVNVITGKVQSAGSNFSSTLSRYKKSQESPI
;
A
#
# COMPACT_ATOMS: atom_id res chain seq x y z
N MET A 1 34.02 4.11 11.55
CA MET A 1 34.24 2.88 12.34
C MET A 1 34.41 3.29 13.79
N PHE A 2 33.37 3.21 14.61
CA PHE A 2 33.45 3.08 16.06
C PHE A 2 32.12 2.45 16.52
N LYS A 3 32.19 1.16 16.84
CA LYS A 3 31.16 0.43 17.56
C LYS A 3 31.24 0.89 19.01
N ASN A 4 30.15 1.41 19.57
CA ASN A 4 30.03 1.54 21.02
C ASN A 4 29.10 0.43 21.52
N ASP A 5 29.74 -0.62 22.02
CA ASP A 5 29.16 -1.64 22.89
C ASP A 5 28.65 -0.98 24.17
N ILE A 6 27.34 -0.78 24.25
CA ILE A 6 26.65 -0.36 25.49
C ILE A 6 26.02 -1.59 26.18
N ARG A 7 26.05 -2.77 25.55
CA ARG A 7 25.39 -3.98 26.05
C ARG A 7 26.07 -4.66 27.26
N GLU A 8 27.32 -4.33 27.59
CA GLU A 8 28.05 -5.04 28.65
C GLU A 8 28.04 -4.37 30.04
N LYS A 9 27.50 -3.16 30.21
CA LYS A 9 27.56 -2.47 31.52
C LYS A 9 26.34 -2.63 32.43
N ALA A 10 25.26 -3.25 31.96
CA ALA A 10 24.04 -3.41 32.77
C ALA A 10 23.96 -4.73 33.57
N VAL A 11 24.84 -5.70 33.32
CA VAL A 11 24.75 -7.04 33.95
C VAL A 11 25.51 -7.14 35.28
N THR A 12 26.35 -6.16 35.65
CA THR A 12 27.26 -6.29 36.80
C THR A 12 26.96 -5.40 38.01
N SER A 13 25.85 -4.66 38.07
CA SER A 13 25.50 -3.83 39.24
C SER A 13 24.17 -4.19 39.90
N GLY A 14 23.91 -5.49 40.08
CA GLY A 14 22.88 -5.94 41.02
C GLY A 14 23.39 -5.88 42.46
N LYS A 15 23.18 -4.76 43.18
CA LYS A 15 23.10 -4.75 44.66
C LYS A 15 22.49 -3.45 45.21
N SER A 16 21.29 -3.63 45.78
CA SER A 16 20.56 -2.77 46.72
C SER A 16 20.19 -1.35 46.26
N LYS A 17 18.87 -1.10 46.11
CA LYS A 17 18.11 -0.18 46.99
C LYS A 17 16.62 -0.09 46.58
N THR A 18 15.79 -0.29 47.61
CA THR A 18 14.40 0.18 47.87
C THR A 18 13.35 0.28 46.75
N SER A 19 12.23 -0.38 47.02
CA SER A 19 11.16 -0.87 46.16
C SER A 19 10.11 0.15 45.67
N ASN A 20 10.43 1.45 45.56
CA ASN A 20 9.43 2.43 45.09
C ASN A 20 9.92 3.49 44.09
N GLU A 21 11.21 3.51 43.74
CA GLU A 21 11.72 4.39 42.67
C GLU A 21 11.86 3.65 41.32
N GLY A 22 11.85 2.32 41.32
CA GLY A 22 12.01 1.50 40.11
C GLY A 22 10.75 1.37 39.23
N LEU A 23 9.60 1.89 39.65
CA LEU A 23 8.35 1.75 38.86
C LEU A 23 8.20 2.82 37.78
N LEU A 24 8.82 4.00 37.97
CA LEU A 24 8.79 5.09 37.00
C LEU A 24 9.92 4.99 35.98
N ASP A 25 11.07 4.41 36.34
CA ASP A 25 12.16 4.10 35.39
C ASP A 25 11.89 2.84 34.54
N ALA A 26 10.97 1.96 34.98
CA ALA A 26 10.50 0.81 34.20
C ALA A 26 9.46 1.17 33.11
N LEU A 27 9.08 2.45 33.01
CA LEU A 27 8.33 3.00 31.88
C LEU A 27 9.25 3.56 30.79
N HIS A 28 10.50 3.08 30.70
CA HIS A 28 11.11 2.87 29.40
C HIS A 28 10.20 1.91 28.63
N LEU A 29 9.20 2.46 27.95
CA LEU A 29 8.43 1.80 26.91
C LEU A 29 9.45 1.21 25.95
N GLU A 30 9.79 -0.07 26.15
CA GLU A 30 10.49 -0.85 25.14
C GLU A 30 9.67 -0.64 23.88
N LEU A 31 10.28 -0.01 22.86
CA LEU A 31 9.62 0.14 21.57
C LEU A 31 9.13 -1.25 21.19
N PRO A 32 7.79 -1.45 21.08
CA PRO A 32 7.26 -2.79 20.93
C PRO A 32 7.87 -3.40 19.67
N ASP A 33 8.34 -4.64 19.78
CA ASP A 33 8.81 -5.38 18.60
C ASP A 33 7.63 -5.49 17.63
N VAL A 34 7.63 -4.62 16.63
CA VAL A 34 6.55 -4.47 15.65
C VAL A 34 6.28 -5.80 14.96
N LYS A 35 7.34 -6.60 14.72
CA LYS A 35 7.20 -7.92 14.10
C LYS A 35 6.51 -8.90 15.04
N ALA A 36 6.86 -8.90 16.33
CA ALA A 36 6.21 -9.73 17.34
C ALA A 36 4.73 -9.34 17.51
N VAL A 37 4.42 -8.05 17.57
CA VAL A 37 3.04 -7.53 17.67
C VAL A 37 2.23 -7.94 16.45
N MET A 38 2.73 -7.70 15.23
CA MET A 38 2.04 -8.11 14.00
C MET A 38 1.84 -9.63 13.93
N SER A 39 2.84 -10.41 14.37
CA SER A 39 2.70 -11.87 14.44
C SER A 39 1.62 -12.31 15.43
N ALA A 40 1.51 -11.64 16.58
CA ALA A 40 0.45 -11.92 17.55
C ALA A 40 -0.94 -11.61 16.98
N TYR A 41 -1.12 -10.45 16.31
CA TYR A 41 -2.38 -10.11 15.63
C TYR A 41 -2.75 -11.14 14.55
N LYS A 42 -1.80 -11.56 13.72
CA LYS A 42 -2.02 -12.59 12.69
C LYS A 42 -2.49 -13.91 13.28
N LYS A 43 -1.99 -14.30 14.45
CA LYS A 43 -2.43 -15.53 15.13
C LYS A 43 -3.86 -15.45 15.66
N GLN A 44 -4.39 -14.25 15.88
CA GLN A 44 -5.75 -14.03 16.36
C GLN A 44 -6.78 -13.94 15.22
N ILE A 45 -6.32 -13.90 13.96
CA ILE A 45 -7.16 -13.74 12.78
C ILE A 45 -7.02 -15.00 11.91
N PRO A 46 -7.86 -16.03 12.11
CA PRO A 46 -7.75 -17.29 11.37
C PRO A 46 -7.86 -17.10 9.85
N GLU A 47 -8.65 -16.12 9.40
CA GLU A 47 -8.86 -15.75 7.99
C GLU A 47 -7.56 -15.32 7.31
N PHE A 48 -6.54 -14.88 8.07
CA PHE A 48 -5.22 -14.58 7.51
C PHE A 48 -4.57 -15.83 6.90
N GLY A 49 -4.82 -17.01 7.47
CA GLY A 49 -4.38 -18.28 6.88
C GLY A 49 -5.04 -18.57 5.53
N ASP A 50 -6.31 -18.18 5.38
CA ASP A 50 -7.11 -18.38 4.17
C ASP A 50 -6.67 -17.40 3.08
N PHE A 51 -6.45 -16.14 3.46
CA PHE A 51 -5.83 -15.11 2.64
C PHE A 51 -4.48 -15.55 2.08
N ASN A 52 -3.60 -16.12 2.92
CA ASN A 52 -2.31 -16.63 2.46
C ASN A 52 -2.47 -17.74 1.40
N ARG A 53 -3.41 -18.67 1.62
CA ARG A 53 -3.69 -19.74 0.65
C ARG A 53 -4.25 -19.17 -0.65
N LYS A 54 -5.06 -18.12 -0.59
CA LYS A 54 -5.57 -17.43 -1.77
C LYS A 54 -4.46 -16.75 -2.58
N THR A 55 -3.55 -16.04 -1.92
CA THR A 55 -2.39 -15.45 -2.61
C THR A 55 -1.57 -16.52 -3.33
N GLN A 56 -1.32 -17.67 -2.67
CA GLN A 56 -0.63 -18.78 -3.30
C GLN A 56 -1.42 -19.37 -4.47
N LEU A 57 -2.75 -19.44 -4.38
CA LEU A 57 -3.61 -19.87 -5.48
C LEU A 57 -3.48 -18.94 -6.70
N ILE A 58 -3.49 -17.62 -6.49
CA ILE A 58 -3.28 -16.62 -7.54
C ILE A 58 -1.92 -16.82 -8.23
N LEU A 59 -0.85 -16.94 -7.44
CA LEU A 59 0.51 -17.10 -7.95
C LEU A 59 0.69 -18.41 -8.74
N ASN A 60 0.17 -19.51 -8.22
CA ASN A 60 0.22 -20.82 -8.87
C ASN A 60 -0.62 -20.82 -10.16
N ALA A 61 -1.80 -20.22 -10.14
CA ALA A 61 -2.66 -20.11 -11.32
C ALA A 61 -2.00 -19.25 -12.42
N SER A 62 -1.30 -18.18 -12.04
CA SER A 62 -0.51 -17.37 -12.97
C SER A 62 0.59 -18.18 -13.65
N GLN A 63 1.32 -18.99 -12.87
CA GLN A 63 2.38 -19.85 -13.38
C GLN A 63 1.82 -20.93 -14.32
N GLU A 64 0.74 -21.59 -13.91
CA GLU A 64 0.04 -22.59 -14.72
C GLU A 64 -0.42 -22.01 -16.05
N PHE A 65 -1.13 -20.87 -16.02
CA PHE A 65 -1.57 -20.15 -17.21
C PHE A 65 -0.39 -19.84 -18.16
N GLY A 66 0.74 -19.40 -17.63
CA GLY A 66 1.94 -19.07 -18.41
C GLY A 66 2.60 -20.25 -19.12
N GLN A 67 2.35 -21.48 -18.67
CA GLN A 67 2.88 -22.71 -19.30
C GLN A 67 1.96 -23.26 -20.40
N LEU A 68 0.72 -22.77 -20.49
CA LEU A 68 -0.25 -23.22 -21.48
C LEU A 68 -0.01 -22.60 -22.86
N LYS A 69 -0.33 -23.36 -23.90
CA LYS A 69 -0.39 -22.84 -25.28
C LYS A 69 -1.54 -21.82 -25.41
N PRO A 70 -1.45 -20.83 -26.33
CA PRO A 70 -2.47 -19.78 -26.48
C PRO A 70 -3.92 -20.29 -26.63
N ALA A 71 -4.13 -21.40 -27.34
CA ALA A 71 -5.46 -21.99 -27.50
C ALA A 71 -6.09 -22.48 -26.19
N LYS A 72 -5.27 -22.95 -25.24
CA LYS A 72 -5.73 -23.40 -23.91
C LYS A 72 -5.89 -22.24 -22.94
N GLN A 73 -5.07 -21.18 -23.07
CA GLN A 73 -5.19 -19.97 -22.25
C GLN A 73 -6.56 -19.29 -22.36
N ARG A 74 -7.17 -19.28 -23.56
CA ARG A 74 -8.51 -18.71 -23.79
C ARG A 74 -9.63 -19.39 -23.01
N LYS A 75 -9.41 -20.62 -22.53
CA LYS A 75 -10.38 -21.41 -21.77
C LYS A 75 -9.92 -21.66 -20.34
N PHE A 76 -8.85 -20.98 -19.92
CA PHE A 76 -8.28 -21.18 -18.60
C PHE A 76 -9.12 -20.43 -17.56
N PHE A 77 -9.45 -21.15 -16.49
CA PHE A 77 -10.09 -20.62 -15.30
C PHE A 77 -9.53 -21.39 -14.10
N LYS A 78 -9.55 -20.77 -12.93
CA LYS A 78 -9.07 -21.40 -11.69
C LYS A 78 -10.15 -21.38 -10.62
N PRO A 79 -10.77 -22.54 -10.32
CA PRO A 79 -11.72 -22.64 -9.22
C PRO A 79 -11.13 -22.16 -7.90
N GLY A 80 -11.95 -21.45 -7.13
CA GLY A 80 -11.56 -20.88 -5.84
C GLY A 80 -11.02 -19.45 -5.92
N LEU A 81 -10.85 -18.88 -7.12
CA LEU A 81 -10.70 -17.44 -7.34
C LEU A 81 -12.08 -16.80 -7.61
N LYS A 82 -12.23 -15.50 -7.33
CA LYS A 82 -13.43 -14.73 -7.70
C LYS A 82 -13.66 -14.81 -9.20
N LYS A 83 -14.90 -15.13 -9.60
CA LYS A 83 -15.29 -15.39 -11.00
C LYS A 83 -14.35 -16.38 -11.70
N ASP A 84 -13.81 -17.37 -10.95
CA ASP A 84 -12.77 -18.32 -11.38
C ASP A 84 -11.52 -17.67 -12.00
N GLY A 85 -11.21 -16.43 -11.59
CA GLY A 85 -10.10 -15.63 -12.08
C GLY A 85 -10.34 -15.04 -13.47
N VAL A 86 -11.58 -15.05 -13.98
CA VAL A 86 -11.96 -14.56 -15.30
C VAL A 86 -12.74 -13.24 -15.19
N SER A 87 -12.27 -12.22 -15.90
CA SER A 87 -12.99 -10.96 -16.13
C SER A 87 -12.97 -10.65 -17.62
N ASP A 88 -14.11 -10.19 -18.16
CA ASP A 88 -14.27 -9.90 -19.59
C ASP A 88 -13.79 -11.03 -20.50
N GLY A 89 -14.09 -12.27 -20.10
CA GLY A 89 -13.74 -13.49 -20.83
C GLY A 89 -12.26 -13.87 -20.81
N ASN A 90 -11.42 -13.18 -20.04
CA ASN A 90 -9.98 -13.44 -19.94
C ASN A 90 -9.52 -13.69 -18.51
N PHE A 91 -8.54 -14.59 -18.35
CA PHE A 91 -7.90 -14.81 -17.06
C PHE A 91 -7.07 -13.59 -16.65
N ILE A 92 -7.40 -13.00 -15.49
CA ILE A 92 -6.85 -11.68 -15.11
C ILE A 92 -5.47 -11.76 -14.47
N TYR A 93 -5.09 -12.90 -13.88
CA TYR A 93 -3.83 -13.06 -13.13
C TYR A 93 -2.68 -13.57 -13.99
N SER A 94 -2.58 -13.16 -15.25
CA SER A 94 -1.42 -13.49 -16.09
C SER A 94 -0.12 -12.95 -15.48
N LYS A 95 1.04 -13.54 -15.82
CA LYS A 95 2.35 -13.05 -15.32
C LYS A 95 2.57 -11.55 -15.60
N LYS A 96 2.08 -11.06 -16.74
CA LYS A 96 2.13 -9.64 -17.09
C LYS A 96 1.22 -8.82 -16.19
N SER A 97 -0.02 -9.28 -15.96
CA SER A 97 -0.96 -8.61 -15.07
C SER A 97 -0.49 -8.57 -13.62
N LEU A 98 0.18 -9.61 -13.13
CA LEU A 98 0.70 -9.59 -11.76
C LEU A 98 1.72 -8.45 -11.55
N GLN A 99 2.55 -8.15 -12.55
CA GLN A 99 3.47 -7.00 -12.50
C GLN A 99 2.74 -5.68 -12.32
N ASP A 100 1.52 -5.61 -12.84
CA ASP A 100 0.66 -4.44 -12.83
C ASP A 100 -0.14 -4.32 -11.53
N PHE A 101 -0.58 -5.46 -10.98
CA PHE A 101 -1.32 -5.52 -9.72
C PHE A 101 -0.44 -5.22 -8.52
N ALA A 102 0.83 -5.62 -8.55
CA ALA A 102 1.85 -5.47 -7.49
C ALA A 102 1.53 -6.17 -6.14
N ALA A 103 0.28 -6.09 -5.68
CA ALA A 103 -0.22 -6.53 -4.39
C ALA A 103 -1.60 -7.19 -4.51
N HIS A 104 -1.86 -8.11 -3.58
CA HIS A 104 -3.16 -8.69 -3.27
C HIS A 104 -3.55 -8.20 -1.88
N ALA A 105 -4.76 -7.69 -1.69
CA ALA A 105 -5.28 -7.29 -0.40
C ALA A 105 -6.61 -7.99 -0.09
N GLY A 106 -6.92 -8.03 1.20
CA GLY A 106 -8.17 -8.53 1.74
C GLY A 106 -8.43 -7.90 3.10
N TYR A 107 -9.62 -8.13 3.65
CA TYR A 107 -9.97 -7.66 4.97
C TYR A 107 -10.80 -8.70 5.74
N VAL A 108 -10.82 -8.54 7.06
CA VAL A 108 -11.80 -9.15 7.94
C VAL A 108 -12.49 -8.06 8.75
N HIS A 109 -13.79 -8.18 8.97
CA HIS A 109 -14.57 -7.29 9.82
C HIS A 109 -15.73 -8.08 10.44
N ASN A 110 -15.82 -8.10 11.78
CA ASN A 110 -16.89 -8.80 12.51
C ASN A 110 -17.16 -10.26 12.09
N GLY A 111 -16.11 -10.98 11.66
CA GLY A 111 -16.20 -12.37 11.18
C GLY A 111 -16.50 -12.50 9.68
N ASP A 112 -16.80 -11.41 8.99
CA ASP A 112 -16.89 -11.39 7.54
C ASP A 112 -15.52 -11.17 6.91
N TYR A 113 -15.26 -11.89 5.83
CA TYR A 113 -13.99 -11.90 5.13
C TYR A 113 -14.21 -11.70 3.64
N ASP A 114 -13.41 -10.82 3.05
CA ASP A 114 -13.31 -10.71 1.59
C ASP A 114 -11.88 -10.40 1.14
N ASP A 115 -11.52 -10.85 -0.06
CA ASP A 115 -10.17 -10.75 -0.61
C ASP A 115 -10.16 -10.52 -2.13
N GLU A 116 -9.03 -10.81 -2.77
CA GLU A 116 -8.82 -10.66 -4.22
C GLU A 116 -8.90 -9.21 -4.71
N PHE A 117 -8.69 -8.24 -3.83
CA PHE A 117 -8.45 -6.85 -4.21
C PHE A 117 -7.04 -6.73 -4.77
N VAL A 118 -6.90 -6.13 -5.95
CA VAL A 118 -5.64 -5.88 -6.64
C VAL A 118 -5.61 -4.47 -7.17
N ASN A 119 -4.42 -3.88 -7.35
CA ASN A 119 -4.32 -2.49 -7.79
C ASN A 119 -5.06 -2.26 -9.12
N PHE A 120 -5.84 -1.19 -9.18
CA PHE A 120 -6.38 -0.70 -10.45
C PHE A 120 -5.24 -0.18 -11.31
N LYS A 121 -5.32 -0.46 -12.61
CA LYS A 121 -4.38 0.03 -13.59
C LYS A 121 -5.11 0.56 -14.82
N ASP A 122 -4.69 1.74 -15.23
CA ASP A 122 -5.05 2.32 -16.52
C ASP A 122 -3.76 2.47 -17.36
N ASN A 123 -3.73 1.79 -18.51
CA ASN A 123 -2.57 1.80 -19.40
C ASN A 123 -2.46 3.10 -20.21
N ASP A 124 -3.52 3.88 -20.27
CA ASP A 124 -3.64 5.13 -21.01
C ASP A 124 -3.58 6.37 -20.11
N ARG A 125 -3.90 6.20 -18.81
CA ARG A 125 -3.81 7.25 -17.78
C ARG A 125 -3.06 6.77 -16.55
N ASN A 126 -1.80 7.14 -16.41
CA ASN A 126 -0.88 6.72 -15.35
C ASN A 126 0.21 7.78 -15.07
N LEU A 127 1.41 7.35 -14.67
CA LEU A 127 2.54 8.24 -14.33
C LEU A 127 3.59 8.34 -15.44
N ALA A 128 3.29 7.84 -16.65
CA ALA A 128 4.19 7.92 -17.80
C ALA A 128 4.00 9.23 -18.59
N ASN A 129 5.09 9.72 -19.18
CA ASN A 129 5.05 10.89 -20.06
C ASN A 129 4.05 10.69 -21.22
N GLY A 130 3.18 11.66 -21.45
CA GLY A 130 2.17 11.61 -22.51
C GLY A 130 0.92 10.76 -22.20
N ARG A 131 0.88 10.15 -21.01
CA ARG A 131 -0.25 9.33 -20.53
C ARG A 131 -0.55 9.66 -19.07
N LEU A 132 -0.56 10.95 -18.73
CA LEU A 132 -0.70 11.34 -17.34
C LEU A 132 -2.12 11.09 -16.85
N PHE A 133 -2.22 10.68 -15.58
CA PHE A 133 -3.48 10.65 -14.87
C PHE A 133 -4.12 12.05 -14.85
N PRO A 134 -5.45 12.17 -14.85
CA PRO A 134 -6.10 13.48 -14.82
C PRO A 134 -5.67 14.30 -13.59
N GLY A 135 -5.49 15.61 -13.79
CA GLY A 135 -5.22 16.56 -12.70
C GLY A 135 -3.80 16.48 -12.11
N ILE A 136 -2.83 15.84 -12.78
CA ILE A 136 -1.43 15.80 -12.30
C ILE A 136 -0.41 16.38 -13.28
N SER A 137 0.75 16.74 -12.73
CA SER A 137 1.98 17.05 -13.47
C SER A 137 3.17 16.30 -12.87
N LEU A 138 4.13 15.88 -13.69
CA LEU A 138 5.33 15.20 -13.20
C LEU A 138 6.38 16.22 -12.75
N ILE A 139 6.97 15.98 -11.57
CA ILE A 139 8.14 16.71 -11.10
C ILE A 139 9.36 15.87 -11.50
N LYS A 140 9.99 16.26 -12.60
CA LYS A 140 11.21 15.63 -13.09
C LYS A 140 12.43 16.23 -12.40
N ARG A 141 13.43 15.37 -12.14
CA ARG A 141 14.75 15.81 -11.70
C ARG A 141 15.81 15.19 -12.60
N PRO A 142 16.83 15.97 -12.99
CA PRO A 142 17.96 15.42 -13.72
C PRO A 142 18.73 14.48 -12.80
N LYS A 143 18.78 13.22 -13.20
CA LYS A 143 19.52 12.17 -12.52
C LYS A 143 20.75 11.85 -13.36
N LEU A 144 21.91 11.89 -12.70
CA LEU A 144 23.16 11.45 -13.30
C LEU A 144 23.33 9.97 -13.01
N SER A 145 23.41 9.16 -14.06
CA SER A 145 23.70 7.74 -13.99
C SER A 145 25.02 7.46 -14.68
N ILE A 146 25.83 6.57 -14.09
CA ILE A 146 27.07 6.11 -14.73
C ILE A 146 26.72 4.82 -15.48
N VAL A 147 26.78 4.87 -16.80
CA VAL A 147 26.45 3.73 -17.66
C VAL A 147 27.73 3.24 -18.32
N LYS A 148 27.94 1.92 -18.32
CA LYS A 148 29.08 1.30 -19.00
C LYS A 148 28.71 1.11 -20.47
N ASP A 149 29.33 1.88 -21.35
CA ASP A 149 29.20 1.78 -22.80
C ASP A 149 30.50 1.25 -23.39
N LYS A 150 30.45 0.03 -23.96
CA LYS A 150 31.54 -0.58 -24.74
C LYS A 150 32.94 -0.32 -24.15
N GLU A 151 33.11 -0.65 -22.85
CA GLU A 151 34.35 -0.55 -22.05
C GLU A 151 34.66 0.81 -21.39
N ALA A 152 33.92 1.89 -21.69
CA ALA A 152 34.06 3.17 -21.01
C ALA A 152 32.86 3.48 -20.10
N TRP A 153 33.13 4.02 -18.91
CA TRP A 153 32.10 4.58 -18.05
C TRP A 153 31.73 5.98 -18.53
N LYS A 154 30.49 6.17 -18.97
CA LYS A 154 29.96 7.48 -19.40
C LYS A 154 28.92 7.96 -18.40
N MET A 155 28.94 9.26 -18.13
CA MET A 155 27.90 9.92 -17.36
C MET A 155 26.72 10.21 -18.28
N GLN A 156 25.57 9.63 -17.99
CA GLN A 156 24.32 9.84 -18.72
C GLN A 156 23.33 10.57 -17.81
N GLN A 157 22.85 11.71 -18.28
CA GLN A 157 21.79 12.46 -17.61
C GLN A 157 20.43 11.99 -18.14
N SER A 158 19.55 11.58 -17.24
CA SER A 158 18.15 11.26 -17.54
C SER A 158 17.23 12.09 -16.65
N ASP A 159 16.09 12.52 -17.20
CA ASP A 159 15.04 13.16 -16.40
C ASP A 159 14.09 12.08 -15.88
N GLU A 160 14.29 11.66 -14.64
CA GLU A 160 13.38 10.74 -13.95
C GLU A 160 12.35 11.53 -13.13
N ALA A 161 11.08 11.12 -13.22
CA ALA A 161 10.01 11.68 -12.40
C ALA A 161 9.97 10.96 -11.05
N GLU A 162 10.52 11.58 -10.01
CA GLU A 162 10.52 11.04 -8.64
C GLU A 162 9.19 11.31 -7.90
N ALA A 163 8.46 12.33 -8.36
CA ALA A 163 7.21 12.78 -7.75
C ALA A 163 6.24 13.32 -8.80
N TYR A 164 4.96 13.37 -8.44
CA TYR A 164 3.94 14.09 -9.19
C TYR A 164 3.25 15.10 -8.29
N LYS A 165 2.83 16.22 -8.88
CA LYS A 165 2.01 17.23 -8.23
C LYS A 165 0.57 17.07 -8.71
N VAL A 166 -0.37 16.96 -7.78
CA VAL A 166 -1.80 17.11 -8.06
C VAL A 166 -2.09 18.59 -8.29
N THR A 167 -2.28 18.97 -9.55
CA THR A 167 -2.54 20.36 -9.96
C THR A 167 -4.02 20.71 -9.95
N ASP A 168 -4.88 19.71 -10.10
CA ASP A 168 -6.33 19.83 -10.01
C ASP A 168 -6.87 18.61 -9.25
N ILE A 169 -7.33 18.84 -8.02
CA ILE A 169 -7.82 17.77 -7.14
C ILE A 169 -9.15 17.20 -7.63
N GLU A 170 -10.02 18.00 -8.27
CA GLU A 170 -11.31 17.53 -8.74
C GLU A 170 -11.14 16.64 -9.97
N ALA A 171 -10.28 17.04 -10.91
CA ALA A 171 -9.93 16.18 -12.05
C ALA A 171 -9.28 14.87 -11.58
N PHE A 172 -8.38 14.94 -10.59
CA PHE A 172 -7.74 13.77 -10.01
C PHE A 172 -8.74 12.80 -9.37
N ILE A 173 -9.64 13.32 -8.53
CA ILE A 173 -10.67 12.51 -7.86
C ILE A 173 -11.67 11.96 -8.89
N SER A 174 -12.05 12.73 -9.91
CA SER A 174 -12.90 12.24 -11.02
C SER A 174 -12.26 11.04 -11.71
N GLY A 175 -10.97 11.13 -12.03
CA GLY A 175 -10.22 10.01 -12.61
C GLY A 175 -10.22 8.78 -11.69
N ILE A 176 -10.15 8.95 -10.37
CA ILE A 176 -10.26 7.84 -9.42
C ILE A 176 -11.66 7.23 -9.44
N ARG A 177 -12.72 8.04 -9.37
CA ARG A 177 -14.11 7.56 -9.41
C ARG A 177 -14.39 6.71 -10.65
N GLU A 178 -13.90 7.15 -11.81
CA GLU A 178 -14.01 6.40 -13.06
C GLU A 178 -13.35 5.01 -12.98
N MET A 179 -12.22 4.88 -12.27
CA MET A 179 -11.55 3.59 -12.08
C MET A 179 -12.32 2.64 -11.16
N TYR A 180 -13.06 3.16 -10.17
CA TYR A 180 -13.91 2.34 -9.29
C TYR A 180 -15.20 1.87 -9.98
N GLY A 181 -15.69 2.62 -10.97
CA GLY A 181 -16.85 2.23 -11.77
C GLY A 181 -18.17 2.17 -10.98
N GLU A 182 -19.16 1.46 -11.52
CA GLU A 182 -20.51 1.36 -10.95
C GLU A 182 -20.70 0.15 -10.02
N GLU A 183 -19.92 -0.93 -10.18
CA GLU A 183 -20.08 -2.15 -9.36
C GLU A 183 -19.69 -1.93 -7.89
N ASN A 184 -18.64 -1.13 -7.64
CA ASN A 184 -18.18 -0.77 -6.30
C ASN A 184 -17.66 0.67 -6.34
N PRO A 185 -18.56 1.67 -6.40
CA PRO A 185 -18.17 3.07 -6.59
C PRO A 185 -17.28 3.57 -5.44
N LEU A 186 -16.52 4.63 -5.72
CA LEU A 186 -15.67 5.27 -4.71
C LEU A 186 -16.54 5.80 -3.57
N HIS A 187 -16.37 5.21 -2.38
CA HIS A 187 -17.10 5.53 -1.18
C HIS A 187 -16.73 6.96 -0.70
N PRO A 188 -17.69 7.81 -0.30
CA PRO A 188 -17.41 9.22 0.06
C PRO A 188 -16.38 9.39 1.19
N VAL A 189 -16.36 8.48 2.15
CA VAL A 189 -15.33 8.47 3.22
C VAL A 189 -13.94 8.19 2.65
N ILE A 190 -13.79 7.24 1.72
CA ILE A 190 -12.51 6.95 1.08
C ILE A 190 -12.03 8.14 0.26
N GLU A 191 -12.94 8.77 -0.49
CA GLU A 191 -12.63 10.00 -1.21
C GLU A 191 -12.10 11.09 -0.27
N SER A 192 -12.78 11.31 0.87
CA SER A 192 -12.34 12.28 1.87
C SER A 192 -10.95 11.95 2.41
N LEU A 193 -10.63 10.67 2.66
CA LEU A 193 -9.31 10.24 3.11
C LEU A 193 -8.23 10.49 2.05
N ILE A 194 -8.53 10.22 0.76
CA ILE A 194 -7.63 10.51 -0.36
C ILE A 194 -7.35 12.02 -0.44
N ARG A 195 -8.40 12.85 -0.39
CA ARG A 195 -8.26 14.32 -0.44
C ARG A 195 -7.39 14.83 0.71
N ASN A 196 -7.66 14.36 1.93
CA ASN A 196 -6.89 14.74 3.11
C ASN A 196 -5.41 14.32 2.97
N HIS A 197 -5.13 13.11 2.46
CA HIS A 197 -3.77 12.65 2.20
C HIS A 197 -3.02 13.54 1.20
N ILE A 198 -3.68 13.94 0.10
CA ILE A 198 -3.12 14.86 -0.89
C ILE A 198 -2.79 16.22 -0.26
N ILE A 199 -3.73 16.79 0.50
CA ILE A 199 -3.58 18.10 1.16
C ILE A 199 -2.43 18.06 2.18
N ASN A 200 -2.38 17.01 3.01
CA ASN A 200 -1.33 16.83 4.03
C ASN A 200 0.07 16.68 3.42
N ASN A 201 0.16 16.23 2.17
CA ASN A 201 1.40 16.14 1.40
C ASN A 201 1.67 17.36 0.51
N HIS A 202 0.95 18.47 0.73
CA HIS A 202 1.06 19.69 -0.08
C HIS A 202 0.92 19.43 -1.57
N TYR A 203 -0.01 18.54 -1.92
CA TYR A 203 -0.31 18.13 -3.29
C TYR A 203 0.85 17.44 -4.02
N VAL A 204 1.90 16.97 -3.34
CA VAL A 204 3.05 16.32 -3.96
C VAL A 204 3.22 14.90 -3.42
N LEU A 205 3.18 13.92 -4.32
CA LEU A 205 3.22 12.50 -3.98
C LEU A 205 4.33 11.76 -4.74
N PRO A 206 4.93 10.70 -4.16
CA PRO A 206 5.99 9.94 -4.81
C PRO A 206 5.45 9.08 -5.96
N THR A 207 6.11 9.10 -7.12
CA THR A 207 5.74 8.25 -8.26
C THR A 207 5.92 6.76 -7.97
N MET A 208 6.93 6.41 -7.16
CA MET A 208 7.18 5.03 -6.73
C MET A 208 6.05 4.43 -5.89
N ALA A 209 5.20 5.26 -5.28
CA ALA A 209 4.04 4.80 -4.52
C ALA A 209 2.77 4.75 -5.39
N GLY A 210 2.87 4.92 -6.71
CA GLY A 210 1.72 4.86 -7.62
C GLY A 210 0.75 6.04 -7.48
N ILE A 211 -0.41 5.89 -8.13
CA ILE A 211 -1.52 6.83 -8.02
C ILE A 211 -2.25 6.57 -6.70
N ALA A 212 -2.33 7.59 -5.84
CA ALA A 212 -3.04 7.51 -4.59
C ALA A 212 -4.52 7.14 -4.81
N GLY A 213 -5.05 6.20 -4.02
CA GLY A 213 -6.46 5.78 -4.08
C GLY A 213 -6.75 4.58 -4.97
N LEU A 214 -5.83 4.15 -5.84
CA LEU A 214 -6.04 3.04 -6.79
C LEU A 214 -5.51 1.68 -6.30
N HIS A 215 -4.96 1.63 -5.09
CA HIS A 215 -4.26 0.46 -4.57
C HIS A 215 -5.20 -0.54 -3.90
N ALA A 216 -4.77 -1.81 -3.86
CA ALA A 216 -5.53 -2.92 -3.32
C ALA A 216 -6.04 -2.67 -1.89
N GLU A 217 -5.22 -2.09 -1.01
CA GLU A 217 -5.60 -1.83 0.40
C GLU A 217 -6.71 -0.77 0.51
N VAL A 218 -6.70 0.23 -0.36
CA VAL A 218 -7.72 1.28 -0.38
C VAL A 218 -9.03 0.73 -0.95
N GLN A 219 -8.96 -0.11 -1.97
CA GLN A 219 -10.11 -0.81 -2.52
C GLN A 219 -10.77 -1.75 -1.49
N ALA A 220 -9.96 -2.48 -0.71
CA ALA A 220 -10.46 -3.35 0.34
C ALA A 220 -11.28 -2.57 1.38
N LEU A 221 -10.77 -1.41 1.84
CA LEU A 221 -11.54 -0.57 2.75
C LEU A 221 -12.77 0.05 2.08
N ASN A 222 -12.67 0.46 0.81
CA ASN A 222 -13.81 0.97 0.05
C ASN A 222 -14.96 -0.03 0.04
N ASN A 223 -14.66 -1.27 -0.33
CA ASN A 223 -15.63 -2.34 -0.39
C ASN A 223 -16.24 -2.62 1.00
N LEU A 224 -15.41 -2.69 2.04
CA LEU A 224 -15.88 -2.86 3.42
C LEU A 224 -16.93 -1.79 3.79
N LEU A 225 -16.61 -0.51 3.62
CA LEU A 225 -17.52 0.56 4.05
C LEU A 225 -18.83 0.57 3.24
N THR A 226 -18.76 0.28 1.93
CA THR A 226 -19.93 0.13 1.07
C THR A 226 -20.82 -1.03 1.55
N LEU A 227 -20.24 -2.19 1.85
CA LEU A 227 -21.00 -3.34 2.36
C LEU A 227 -21.62 -3.05 3.72
N GLU A 228 -20.94 -2.34 4.60
CA GLU A 228 -21.52 -1.93 5.89
C GLU A 228 -22.68 -0.92 5.73
N ASP A 229 -22.62 -0.01 4.74
CA ASP A 229 -23.77 0.84 4.41
C ASP A 229 -24.98 -0.01 3.94
N GLU A 230 -24.72 -0.98 3.06
CA GLU A 230 -25.75 -1.88 2.53
C GLU A 230 -26.38 -2.74 3.63
N ARG A 231 -25.57 -3.31 4.53
CA ARG A 231 -26.04 -4.11 5.68
C ARG A 231 -26.94 -3.32 6.62
N GLU A 232 -26.62 -2.05 6.85
CA GLU A 232 -27.41 -1.15 7.69
C GLU A 232 -28.64 -0.58 6.94
N GLY A 233 -28.83 -0.94 5.67
CA GLY A 233 -29.92 -0.46 4.82
C GLY A 233 -29.85 1.06 4.59
N LYS A 234 -28.63 1.61 4.56
CA LYS A 234 -28.36 3.04 4.41
C LYS A 234 -27.89 3.35 3.01
N ALA A 235 -28.11 4.60 2.59
CA ALA A 235 -27.49 5.10 1.37
C ALA A 235 -25.96 5.19 1.58
N VAL A 236 -25.19 4.93 0.52
CA VAL A 236 -23.72 4.96 0.57
C VAL A 236 -23.23 6.32 1.09
N GLY A 237 -22.34 6.31 2.09
CA GLY A 237 -21.78 7.50 2.72
C GLY A 237 -22.71 8.26 3.66
N SER A 238 -23.91 7.74 3.97
CA SER A 238 -24.91 8.45 4.79
C SER A 238 -24.87 8.16 6.29
N ARG A 239 -24.06 7.18 6.73
CA ARG A 239 -23.88 6.89 8.17
C ARG A 239 -23.08 7.99 8.86
N LYS A 240 -23.14 8.04 10.20
CA LYS A 240 -22.37 9.00 10.98
C LYS A 240 -20.89 8.63 10.91
N ILE A 241 -20.01 9.63 10.90
CA ILE A 241 -18.56 9.40 10.83
C ILE A 241 -18.03 8.45 11.93
N GLY A 242 -18.62 8.50 13.13
CA GLY A 242 -18.25 7.62 14.24
C GLY A 242 -18.59 6.14 14.01
N GLU A 243 -19.54 5.84 13.12
CA GLU A 243 -19.88 4.48 12.71
C GLU A 243 -18.79 3.96 11.76
N TYR A 244 -18.45 4.70 10.71
CA TYR A 244 -17.32 4.35 9.84
C TYR A 244 -15.99 4.21 10.58
N MET A 245 -15.72 5.07 11.57
CA MET A 245 -14.52 4.94 12.40
C MET A 245 -14.51 3.65 13.23
N ARG A 246 -15.67 3.21 13.70
CA ARG A 246 -15.81 1.94 14.42
C ARG A 246 -15.54 0.77 13.48
N ASP A 247 -16.09 0.80 12.26
CA ASP A 247 -15.87 -0.24 11.27
C ASP A 247 -14.37 -0.37 10.95
N MET A 248 -13.70 0.76 10.73
CA MET A 248 -12.26 0.80 10.50
C MET A 248 -11.44 0.24 11.69
N LEU A 249 -11.83 0.55 12.93
CA LEU A 249 -11.18 0.04 14.15
C LEU A 249 -11.36 -1.47 14.33
N GLN A 250 -12.53 -1.97 13.95
CA GLN A 250 -12.89 -3.39 14.08
C GLN A 250 -12.43 -4.22 12.89
N SER A 251 -12.07 -3.57 11.78
CA SER A 251 -11.53 -4.21 10.60
C SER A 251 -10.03 -4.51 10.73
N SER A 252 -9.55 -5.54 10.04
CA SER A 252 -8.14 -5.75 9.78
C SER A 252 -7.91 -5.98 8.30
N ILE A 253 -6.98 -5.24 7.71
CA ILE A 253 -6.59 -5.34 6.29
C ILE A 253 -5.26 -6.08 6.18
N PHE A 254 -5.20 -6.97 5.20
CA PHE A 254 -4.03 -7.78 4.85
C PHE A 254 -3.51 -7.39 3.48
N THR A 255 -2.22 -7.52 3.26
CA THR A 255 -1.64 -7.29 1.94
C THR A 255 -0.41 -8.17 1.71
N GLN A 256 -0.36 -8.85 0.57
CA GLN A 256 0.78 -9.65 0.14
C GLN A 256 1.25 -9.26 -1.26
N ARG A 257 2.54 -9.45 -1.52
CA ARG A 257 3.13 -9.13 -2.82
C ARG A 257 2.70 -10.15 -3.86
N LEU A 258 2.29 -9.68 -5.03
CA LEU A 258 2.03 -10.54 -6.20
C LEU A 258 3.21 -10.60 -7.18
N THR A 259 4.31 -9.90 -6.88
CA THR A 259 5.41 -9.68 -7.82
C THR A 259 6.76 -10.05 -7.22
N THR A 260 7.75 -10.24 -8.11
CA THR A 260 9.19 -10.39 -7.80
C THR A 260 9.54 -11.69 -7.06
N LYS A 261 10.76 -11.76 -6.48
CA LYS A 261 11.26 -12.89 -5.68
C LYS A 261 10.57 -13.03 -4.31
N GLN A 262 9.84 -12.01 -3.90
CA GLN A 262 9.11 -11.93 -2.61
C GLN A 262 7.60 -12.16 -2.80
N ALA A 263 7.19 -12.73 -3.93
CA ALA A 263 5.78 -13.01 -4.18
C ALA A 263 5.22 -13.95 -3.10
N GLY A 264 4.09 -13.59 -2.49
CA GLY A 264 3.50 -14.29 -1.36
C GLY A 264 3.94 -13.77 0.02
N ASP A 265 4.98 -12.93 0.09
CA ASP A 265 5.38 -12.31 1.37
C ASP A 265 4.44 -11.17 1.75
N ASP A 266 4.35 -10.92 3.06
CA ASP A 266 3.69 -9.73 3.60
C ASP A 266 4.20 -8.46 2.92
N PHE A 267 3.26 -7.60 2.54
CA PHE A 267 3.55 -6.32 1.95
C PHE A 267 3.04 -5.20 2.86
N ALA A 268 3.97 -4.42 3.41
CA ALA A 268 3.60 -3.21 4.13
C ALA A 268 2.99 -2.18 3.17
N ALA A 269 1.92 -1.53 3.62
CA ALA A 269 1.24 -0.48 2.87
C ALA A 269 2.24 0.60 2.44
N CYS A 270 2.14 1.04 1.17
CA CYS A 270 3.05 2.06 0.64
C CYS A 270 2.79 3.44 1.28
N HIS A 271 3.56 4.46 0.89
CA HIS A 271 3.37 5.83 1.38
C HIS A 271 1.93 6.34 1.18
N ASN A 272 1.33 6.09 0.01
CA ASN A 272 -0.04 6.51 -0.28
C ASN A 272 -1.07 5.75 0.57
N CYS A 273 -1.02 4.42 0.58
CA CYS A 273 -1.96 3.61 1.37
C CYS A 273 -1.82 3.90 2.86
N SER A 274 -0.59 4.01 3.37
CA SER A 274 -0.38 4.27 4.80
C SER A 274 -0.88 5.64 5.23
N GLY A 275 -0.79 6.66 4.37
CA GLY A 275 -1.32 8.00 4.64
C GLY A 275 -2.85 8.09 4.53
N ILE A 276 -3.43 7.46 3.51
CA ILE A 276 -4.90 7.35 3.33
C ILE A 276 -5.53 6.55 4.48
N LEU A 277 -4.89 5.46 4.89
CA LEU A 277 -5.35 4.54 5.93
C LEU A 277 -4.75 4.89 7.31
N SER A 278 -4.30 6.13 7.53
CA SER A 278 -3.50 6.52 8.70
C SER A 278 -4.26 6.48 10.04
N SER A 279 -5.58 6.55 10.05
CA SER A 279 -6.42 6.46 11.25
C SER A 279 -7.83 5.96 10.91
N PRO A 280 -8.44 5.06 11.69
CA PRO A 280 -7.90 4.10 12.66
C PRO A 280 -7.70 2.69 12.07
N VAL A 281 -7.63 2.56 10.74
CA VAL A 281 -7.58 1.29 10.01
C VAL A 281 -6.39 0.42 10.44
N ASN A 282 -6.64 -0.84 10.81
CA ASN A 282 -5.60 -1.79 11.16
C ASN A 282 -5.05 -2.51 9.91
N VAL A 283 -3.84 -2.16 9.46
CA VAL A 283 -3.16 -2.87 8.36
C VAL A 283 -2.12 -3.80 8.95
N ILE A 284 -2.46 -5.08 9.09
CA ILE A 284 -1.67 -6.02 9.90
C ILE A 284 -0.43 -6.56 9.19
N THR A 285 -0.27 -6.26 7.90
CA THR A 285 0.96 -6.49 7.13
C THR A 285 1.90 -5.28 7.15
N GLY A 286 1.50 -4.22 7.86
CA GLY A 286 2.34 -3.11 8.27
C GLY A 286 2.07 -1.84 7.46
N LYS A 287 2.59 -0.72 7.95
CA LYS A 287 2.59 0.58 7.28
C LYS A 287 4.02 1.11 7.24
N VAL A 288 4.40 1.76 6.15
CA VAL A 288 5.73 2.40 6.08
C VAL A 288 5.79 3.62 6.98
N GLN A 289 6.94 3.87 7.63
CA GLN A 289 7.10 5.02 8.54
C GLN A 289 6.99 6.38 7.84
N SER A 290 7.17 6.43 6.51
CA SER A 290 6.98 7.67 5.74
C SER A 290 5.52 8.15 5.68
N ALA A 291 4.57 7.39 6.22
CA ALA A 291 3.12 7.64 6.22
C ALA A 291 2.64 8.91 6.93
N GLY A 292 3.50 9.62 7.67
CA GLY A 292 3.17 10.89 8.33
C GLY A 292 4.18 11.99 8.03
N SER A 293 5.21 11.71 7.25
CA SER A 293 6.19 12.72 6.85
C SER A 293 5.69 13.44 5.62
N ASN A 294 5.59 14.77 5.67
CA ASN A 294 5.32 15.61 4.52
C ASN A 294 6.36 15.28 3.42
N PHE A 295 5.97 14.52 2.39
CA PHE A 295 6.92 14.10 1.34
C PHE A 295 7.54 15.30 0.63
N SER A 296 6.78 16.41 0.52
CA SER A 296 7.29 17.70 0.06
C SER A 296 8.46 18.22 0.91
N SER A 297 8.42 18.03 2.24
CA SER A 297 9.53 18.39 3.14
C SER A 297 10.79 17.55 2.93
N THR A 298 10.63 16.30 2.49
CA THR A 298 11.73 15.42 2.11
C THR A 298 12.32 15.89 0.78
N LEU A 299 11.47 16.15 -0.23
CA LEU A 299 11.88 16.74 -1.52
C LEU A 299 12.59 18.10 -1.37
N SER A 300 12.15 18.95 -0.44
CA SER A 300 12.72 20.29 -0.21
C SER A 300 14.04 20.25 0.56
N ARG A 301 14.24 19.29 1.48
CA ARG A 301 15.54 19.07 2.14
C ARG A 301 16.63 18.72 1.15
N TYR A 302 16.31 17.95 0.10
CA TYR A 302 17.22 17.67 -1.01
C TYR A 302 17.48 18.86 -1.94
N LYS A 303 16.52 19.80 -2.09
CA LYS A 303 16.77 21.07 -2.83
C LYS A 303 17.87 21.89 -2.14
N LYS A 304 17.79 22.06 -0.81
CA LYS A 304 18.79 22.83 -0.05
C LYS A 304 20.17 22.19 -0.04
N SER A 305 20.28 20.86 -0.09
CA SER A 305 21.59 20.18 -0.11
C SER A 305 22.31 20.26 -1.47
N GLN A 306 21.63 20.64 -2.54
CA GLN A 306 22.24 20.87 -3.86
C GLN A 306 22.56 22.35 -4.12
N GLU A 307 22.05 23.27 -3.28
CA GLU A 307 22.34 24.71 -3.33
C GLU A 307 23.49 25.12 -2.37
N SER A 308 24.21 24.17 -1.78
CA SER A 308 25.48 24.43 -1.11
C SER A 308 26.66 24.10 -2.05
N PRO A 309 27.15 25.07 -2.84
CA PRO A 309 28.51 24.99 -3.33
C PRO A 309 29.45 25.31 -2.16
N ILE A 310 30.36 24.38 -1.85
CA ILE A 310 31.70 24.78 -1.40
C ILE A 310 32.55 24.80 -2.66
#